data_AF-A0AAW6NAN1-F1
#
_entry.id   AF-A0AAW6NAN1-F1
#
_cell.length_a   1.000
_cell.length_b   1.000
_cell.length_c   1.000
_cell.angle_alpha   90.00
_cell.angle_beta   90.00
_cell.angle_gamma   90.00
#
_symmetry.space_group_name_H-M   'P 1'
#
loop_
_entity.id
_entity.type
_entity.pdbx_description
1 polymer ?
#
loop_
_entity_poly.entity_id
_entity_poly.type
_entity_poly.pdbx_seq_one_letter_code
_entity_poly.pdbx_strand_id
1 'polypeptide(L)'
;MISAQTLTIVRILAFALGGIICATYALAALAGVNPHQLPHWLPLATAIFIFVVFFIAALSAGKRNTNAALDESYQSDQKTAAGFGFWTALGTGTALWLLDIGGQMQLAITLTSASAMFFFCQVTLDLRGWK
;
A
#
# COMPACT_ATOMS: atom_id res chain seq x y z
N MET A 1 14.34 18.64 -13.83
CA MET A 1 14.44 17.16 -13.71
C MET A 1 14.60 16.85 -12.24
N ILE A 2 13.76 15.98 -11.67
CA ILE A 2 13.89 15.59 -10.27
C ILE A 2 14.95 14.49 -10.11
N SER A 3 15.61 14.43 -8.95
CA SER A 3 16.64 13.41 -8.68
C SER A 3 16.01 12.05 -8.36
N ALA A 4 16.81 10.98 -8.45
CA ALA A 4 16.38 9.64 -8.03
C ALA A 4 15.95 9.63 -6.54
N GLN A 5 16.67 10.36 -5.69
CA GLN A 5 16.33 10.49 -4.26
C GLN A 5 14.98 11.17 -4.06
N THR A 6 14.69 12.24 -4.80
CA THR A 6 13.37 12.90 -4.75
C THR A 6 12.26 11.94 -5.17
N LEU A 7 12.48 11.13 -6.20
CA LEU A 7 11.50 10.13 -6.65
C LEU A 7 11.23 9.07 -5.56
N THR A 8 12.27 8.63 -4.84
CA THR A 8 12.13 7.74 -3.68
C THR A 8 11.32 8.39 -2.55
N ILE A 9 11.55 9.67 -2.24
CA ILE A 9 10.74 10.39 -1.23
C ILE A 9 9.26 10.42 -1.62
N VAL A 10 8.98 10.77 -2.87
CA VAL A 10 7.59 10.80 -3.38
C VAL A 10 6.94 9.43 -3.22
N ARG A 11 7.66 8.36 -3.56
CA ARG A 11 7.18 6.97 -3.37
C ARG A 11 6.87 6.67 -1.91
N ILE A 12 7.81 6.96 -1.00
CA ILE A 12 7.65 6.74 0.43
C ILE A 12 6.40 7.47 0.95
N LEU A 13 6.24 8.75 0.63
CA LEU A 13 5.09 9.54 1.08
C LEU A 13 3.77 9.01 0.50
N ALA A 14 3.75 8.68 -0.79
CA ALA A 14 2.56 8.15 -1.44
C ALA A 14 2.15 6.79 -0.86
N PHE A 15 3.10 5.88 -0.65
CA PHE A 15 2.83 4.58 -0.04
C PHE A 15 2.48 4.71 1.44
N ALA A 16 3.10 5.59 2.21
CA ALA A 16 2.73 5.83 3.60
C ALA A 16 1.26 6.28 3.72
N LEU A 17 0.83 7.21 2.86
CA LEU A 17 -0.57 7.66 2.80
C LEU A 17 -1.51 6.51 2.39
N GLY A 18 -1.14 5.73 1.38
CA GLY A 18 -1.90 4.54 0.98
C GLY A 18 -2.05 3.53 2.10
N GLY A 19 -0.96 3.25 2.82
CA GLY A 19 -0.92 2.36 3.97
C GLY A 19 -1.84 2.83 5.09
N ILE A 20 -1.79 4.12 5.45
CA ILE A 20 -2.67 4.71 6.46
C ILE A 20 -4.13 4.58 6.06
N ILE A 21 -4.50 4.97 4.84
CA ILE A 21 -5.90 4.93 4.38
C ILE A 21 -6.42 3.49 4.38
N CYS A 22 -5.64 2.54 3.85
CA CYS A 22 -6.01 1.12 3.85
C CYS A 22 -6.11 0.57 5.27
N ALA A 23 -5.21 0.94 6.18
CA ALA A 23 -5.25 0.50 7.58
C ALA A 23 -6.47 1.05 8.31
N THR A 24 -6.76 2.35 8.15
CA THR A 24 -7.94 2.98 8.74
C THR A 24 -9.22 2.34 8.20
N TYR A 25 -9.27 2.03 6.90
CA TYR A 25 -10.41 1.35 6.30
C TYR A 25 -10.61 -0.07 6.88
N ALA A 26 -9.53 -0.85 6.98
CA ALA A 26 -9.57 -2.19 7.56
C ALA A 26 -10.04 -2.16 9.02
N LEU A 27 -9.51 -1.23 9.82
CA LEU A 27 -9.90 -1.07 11.22
C LEU A 27 -11.35 -0.62 11.38
N ALA A 28 -11.81 0.32 10.57
CA ALA A 28 -13.19 0.79 10.62
C ALA A 28 -14.17 -0.32 10.19
N ALA A 29 -13.84 -1.09 9.15
CA ALA A 29 -14.63 -2.24 8.73
C ALA A 29 -14.64 -3.35 9.80
N LEU A 30 -13.52 -3.56 10.51
CA LEU A 30 -13.43 -4.51 11.62
C LEU A 30 -14.24 -4.06 12.85
N ALA A 31 -14.31 -2.75 13.11
CA ALA A 31 -15.10 -2.17 14.20
C ALA A 31 -16.62 -2.23 13.97
N GLY A 32 -17.08 -2.83 12.86
CA GLY A 32 -18.50 -2.95 12.55
C GLY A 32 -19.14 -1.63 12.10
N VAL A 33 -18.35 -0.67 11.61
CA VAL A 33 -18.90 0.54 11.00
C VAL A 33 -19.75 0.14 9.81
N ASN A 34 -20.97 0.68 9.73
CA ASN A 34 -21.93 0.31 8.69
C ASN A 34 -21.31 0.45 7.30
N PRO A 35 -21.54 -0.50 6.38
CA PRO A 35 -21.01 -0.44 5.01
C PRO A 35 -21.40 0.82 4.26
N HIS A 36 -22.55 1.41 4.59
CA HIS A 36 -23.02 2.65 4.00
C HIS A 36 -22.28 3.91 4.49
N GLN A 37 -21.58 3.83 5.63
CA GLN A 37 -20.81 4.94 6.20
C GLN A 37 -19.35 4.95 5.73
N LEU A 38 -18.84 3.80 5.28
CA LEU A 38 -17.50 3.70 4.70
C LEU A 38 -17.57 3.97 3.19
N PRO A 39 -16.88 5.01 2.69
CA PRO A 39 -16.87 5.27 1.26
C PRO A 39 -16.08 4.15 0.55
N HIS A 40 -16.80 3.25 -0.12
CA HIS A 40 -16.18 2.10 -0.82
C HIS A 40 -15.15 2.51 -1.88
N TRP A 41 -15.23 3.74 -2.37
CA TRP A 41 -14.36 4.26 -3.41
C TRP A 41 -13.05 4.81 -2.84
N LEU A 42 -12.95 5.02 -1.53
CA LEU A 42 -11.79 5.68 -0.91
C LEU A 42 -10.49 4.89 -1.10
N PRO A 43 -10.42 3.56 -0.85
CA PRO A 43 -9.19 2.81 -1.11
C PRO A 43 -8.80 2.83 -2.60
N LEU A 44 -9.79 2.72 -3.50
CA LEU A 44 -9.56 2.74 -4.95
C LEU A 44 -9.04 4.12 -5.42
N ALA A 45 -9.69 5.20 -5.00
CA ALA A 45 -9.29 6.57 -5.33
C ALA A 45 -7.88 6.87 -4.82
N THR A 46 -7.53 6.34 -3.64
CA THR A 46 -6.17 6.45 -3.09
C THR A 46 -5.14 5.75 -3.96
N ALA A 47 -5.42 4.52 -4.41
CA ALA A 47 -4.54 3.79 -5.32
C ALA A 47 -4.34 4.53 -6.65
N ILE A 48 -5.43 5.07 -7.23
CA ILE A 48 -5.38 5.88 -8.45
C ILE A 48 -4.54 7.13 -8.23
N PHE A 49 -4.73 7.83 -7.11
CA PHE A 49 -3.96 9.02 -6.77
C PHE A 49 -2.46 8.71 -6.64
N ILE A 50 -2.10 7.66 -5.91
CA ILE A 50 -0.70 7.21 -5.76
C ILE A 50 -0.09 6.91 -7.14
N PHE A 51 -0.81 6.18 -7.99
CA PHE A 51 -0.37 5.87 -9.35
C PHE A 51 -0.09 7.15 -10.15
N VAL A 52 -1.04 8.09 -10.17
CA VAL A 52 -0.90 9.35 -10.92
C VAL A 52 0.28 10.17 -10.41
N VAL A 53 0.40 10.35 -9.09
CA VAL A 53 1.50 11.10 -8.47
C VAL A 53 2.85 10.48 -8.82
N PHE A 54 2.98 9.16 -8.65
CA PHE A 54 4.24 8.47 -8.92
C PHE A 54 4.59 8.44 -10.40
N PHE A 55 3.59 8.27 -11.27
CA PHE A 55 3.78 8.29 -12.73
C PHE A 55 4.28 9.65 -13.22
N ILE A 56 3.65 10.75 -12.78
CA ILE A 56 4.08 12.10 -13.13
C ILE A 56 5.48 12.40 -12.59
N ALA A 57 5.80 11.96 -11.37
CA ALA A 57 7.14 12.10 -10.80
C ALA A 57 8.18 11.33 -11.63
N ALA A 58 7.88 10.09 -12.02
CA ALA A 58 8.77 9.27 -12.85
C ALA A 58 9.01 9.90 -14.23
N LEU A 59 7.97 10.45 -14.88
CA LEU A 59 8.12 11.21 -16.13
C LEU A 59 9.03 12.43 -15.94
N SER A 60 8.87 13.15 -14.84
CA SER A 60 9.66 14.36 -14.50
C SER A 60 11.11 14.06 -14.12
N ALA A 61 11.40 12.85 -13.63
CA ALA A 61 12.74 12.38 -13.29
C ALA A 61 13.55 12.02 -14.54
N GLY A 62 12.86 11.50 -15.57
CA GLY A 62 13.46 10.99 -16.79
C GLY A 62 14.09 9.60 -16.61
N LYS A 63 14.29 8.89 -17.74
CA LYS A 63 14.64 7.47 -17.77
C LYS A 63 15.82 7.08 -16.88
N ARG A 64 16.89 7.89 -16.85
CA ARG A 64 18.09 7.59 -16.04
C ARG A 64 17.79 7.59 -14.54
N ASN A 65 17.12 8.62 -14.03
CA ASN A 65 16.84 8.75 -12.60
C ASN A 65 15.74 7.78 -12.16
N THR A 66 14.76 7.50 -13.02
CA THR A 66 13.74 6.48 -12.79
C THR A 66 14.35 5.08 -12.68
N ASN A 67 15.25 4.71 -13.60
CA ASN A 67 15.92 3.43 -13.55
C ASN A 67 16.82 3.29 -12.30
N ALA A 68 17.45 4.38 -11.86
CA ALA A 68 18.23 4.39 -10.63
C ALA A 68 17.36 4.25 -9.37
N ALA A 69 16.13 4.79 -9.36
CA ALA A 69 15.22 4.68 -8.23
C ALA A 69 14.39 3.37 -8.20
N LEU A 70 14.33 2.66 -9.33
CA LEU A 70 13.58 1.41 -9.55
C LEU A 70 14.52 0.26 -9.94
N ASP A 71 15.69 0.25 -9.30
CA ASP A 71 16.74 -0.72 -9.55
C ASP A 71 16.39 -2.14 -9.02
N GLU A 72 17.36 -3.05 -9.10
CA GLU A 72 17.19 -4.43 -8.65
C GLU A 72 16.87 -4.54 -7.16
N SER A 73 17.43 -3.64 -6.33
CA SER A 73 17.13 -3.58 -4.89
C SER A 73 15.66 -3.26 -4.68
N TYR A 74 15.14 -2.23 -5.36
CA TYR A 74 13.73 -1.89 -5.29
C TYR A 74 12.82 -3.06 -5.72
N GLN A 75 13.16 -3.78 -6.79
CA GLN A 75 12.38 -4.94 -7.23
C GLN A 75 12.39 -6.08 -6.22
N SER A 76 13.53 -6.32 -5.57
CA SER A 76 13.63 -7.30 -4.49
C SER A 76 12.75 -6.90 -3.30
N ASP A 77 12.83 -5.64 -2.88
CA ASP A 77 12.04 -5.11 -1.76
C ASP A 77 10.54 -5.18 -2.05
N GLN A 78 10.12 -4.88 -3.28
CA GLN A 78 8.74 -4.98 -3.71
C GLN A 78 8.22 -6.42 -3.64
N LYS A 79 9.03 -7.41 -4.02
CA LYS A 79 8.66 -8.84 -3.88
C LYS A 79 8.51 -9.23 -2.42
N THR A 80 9.41 -8.76 -1.56
CA THR A 80 9.33 -8.98 -0.11
C THR A 80 8.05 -8.36 0.47
N ALA A 81 7.77 -7.10 0.16
CA ALA A 81 6.55 -6.42 0.59
C ALA A 81 5.28 -7.13 0.08
N ALA A 82 5.28 -7.59 -1.18
CA ALA A 82 4.18 -8.38 -1.74
C ALA A 82 3.97 -9.70 -0.99
N GLY A 83 5.06 -10.37 -0.58
CA GLY A 83 5.00 -11.55 0.28
C GLY A 83 4.31 -11.27 1.61
N PHE A 84 4.66 -10.17 2.29
CA PHE A 84 3.99 -9.75 3.52
C PHE A 84 2.50 -9.45 3.30
N GLY A 85 2.16 -8.76 2.22
CA GLY A 85 0.77 -8.49 1.83
C GLY A 85 -0.02 -9.78 1.59
N PHE A 86 0.55 -10.73 0.84
CA PHE A 86 -0.06 -12.04 0.58
C PHE A 86 -0.32 -12.82 1.88
N TRP A 87 0.69 -12.95 2.75
CA TRP A 87 0.53 -13.67 4.01
C TRP A 87 -0.47 -12.99 4.94
N THR A 88 -0.54 -11.65 4.92
CA THR A 88 -1.56 -10.90 5.66
C THR A 88 -2.96 -11.18 5.12
N ALA A 89 -3.14 -11.19 3.80
CA ALA A 89 -4.43 -11.53 3.19
C ALA A 89 -4.88 -12.94 3.59
N LEU A 90 -3.95 -13.91 3.49
CA LEU A 90 -4.23 -15.31 3.83
C LEU A 90 -4.57 -15.45 5.32
N GLY A 91 -3.77 -14.85 6.21
CA GLY A 91 -4.00 -14.89 7.65
C GLY A 91 -5.28 -14.18 8.08
N THR A 92 -5.48 -12.93 7.65
CA THR A 92 -6.69 -12.15 7.97
C THR A 92 -7.93 -12.81 7.39
N GLY A 93 -7.94 -13.19 6.11
CA GLY A 93 -9.10 -13.80 5.46
C GLY A 93 -9.51 -15.11 6.13
N THR A 94 -8.53 -15.98 6.44
CA THR A 94 -8.78 -17.25 7.14
C THR A 94 -9.29 -17.03 8.55
N ALA A 95 -8.68 -16.11 9.31
CA ALA A 95 -9.11 -15.81 10.68
C ALA A 95 -10.54 -15.25 10.73
N LEU A 96 -10.87 -14.30 9.85
CA LEU A 96 -12.22 -13.75 9.78
C LEU A 96 -13.27 -14.81 9.41
N TRP A 97 -12.91 -15.75 8.53
CA TRP A 97 -13.80 -16.85 8.13
C TRP A 97 -14.04 -17.82 9.29
N LEU A 98 -12.97 -18.24 9.98
CA LEU A 98 -13.07 -19.19 11.10
C LEU A 98 -13.84 -18.62 12.29
N LEU A 99 -13.74 -17.31 12.51
CA LEU A 99 -14.37 -16.62 13.64
C LEU A 99 -15.75 -16.05 13.30
N ASP A 100 -16.21 -16.20 12.06
CA ASP A 100 -17.45 -15.61 11.53
C ASP A 100 -17.51 -14.08 11.77
N ILE A 101 -16.38 -13.39 11.57
CA ILE A 101 -16.24 -11.94 11.80
C ILE A 101 -16.30 -11.20 10.46
N GLY A 102 -17.04 -10.09 10.46
CA GLY A 102 -17.02 -9.10 9.37
C GLY A 102 -18.10 -9.30 8.30
N GLY A 103 -18.69 -10.50 8.19
CA GLY A 103 -19.81 -10.78 7.27
C GLY A 103 -19.54 -10.26 5.84
N GLN A 104 -20.42 -9.37 5.35
CA GLN A 104 -20.29 -8.75 4.02
C GLN A 104 -19.01 -7.91 3.83
N MET A 105 -18.36 -7.50 4.91
CA MET A 105 -17.13 -6.68 4.90
C MET A 105 -15.85 -7.50 4.94
N GLN A 106 -15.93 -8.83 5.04
CA GLN A 106 -14.77 -9.70 5.18
C GLN A 106 -13.76 -9.52 4.04
N LEU A 107 -14.24 -9.41 2.80
CA LEU A 107 -13.39 -9.15 1.64
C LEU A 107 -12.69 -7.79 1.76
N ALA A 108 -13.43 -6.76 2.17
CA ALA A 108 -12.89 -5.41 2.30
C ALA A 108 -11.82 -5.34 3.40
N ILE A 109 -12.06 -5.93 4.57
CA ILE A 109 -11.08 -6.01 5.67
C ILE A 109 -9.82 -6.72 5.18
N THR A 110 -9.97 -7.87 4.52
CA THR A 110 -8.85 -8.69 4.05
C THR A 110 -7.98 -7.96 3.02
N LEU A 111 -8.60 -7.35 2.01
CA LEU A 111 -7.84 -6.67 0.95
C LEU A 111 -7.20 -5.39 1.44
N THR A 112 -7.87 -4.63 2.30
CA THR A 112 -7.33 -3.37 2.83
C THR A 112 -6.27 -3.61 3.90
N SER A 113 -6.37 -4.66 4.73
CA SER A 113 -5.30 -5.04 5.65
C SER A 113 -4.04 -5.52 4.91
N ALA A 114 -4.21 -6.33 3.88
CA ALA A 114 -3.12 -6.79 3.02
C ALA A 114 -2.42 -5.63 2.31
N SER A 115 -3.22 -4.70 1.75
CA SER A 115 -2.70 -3.51 1.08
C SER A 115 -1.95 -2.59 2.05
N ALA A 116 -2.49 -2.41 3.26
CA ALA A 116 -1.83 -1.65 4.31
C ALA A 116 -0.47 -2.25 4.67
N MET A 117 -0.41 -3.56 4.88
CA MET A 117 0.84 -4.26 5.18
C MET A 117 1.85 -4.10 4.04
N PHE A 118 1.43 -4.29 2.79
CA PHE A 118 2.29 -4.08 1.63
C PHE A 118 2.91 -2.68 1.63
N PHE A 119 2.09 -1.64 1.78
CA PHE A 119 2.56 -0.26 1.77
C PHE A 119 3.49 0.08 2.93
N PHE A 120 3.16 -0.33 4.15
CA PHE A 120 4.03 -0.10 5.31
C PHE A 120 5.34 -0.86 5.22
N CYS A 121 5.31 -2.10 4.72
CA CYS A 121 6.53 -2.87 4.49
C CYS A 121 7.42 -2.17 3.46
N GLN A 122 6.84 -1.72 2.34
CA GLN A 122 7.57 -1.00 1.31
C GLN A 122 8.22 0.29 1.84
N VAL A 123 7.47 1.08 2.62
CA VAL A 123 8.00 2.29 3.28
C VAL A 123 9.16 1.95 4.22
N THR A 124 9.03 0.88 4.99
CA THR A 124 10.06 0.45 5.95
C THR A 124 11.34 0.01 5.23
N LEU A 125 11.21 -0.73 4.13
CA LEU A 125 12.33 -1.16 3.30
C LEU A 125 13.00 0.02 2.60
N ASP A 126 12.22 0.94 2.02
CA ASP A 126 12.75 2.16 1.40
C ASP A 126 13.53 3.02 2.40
N LEU A 127 13.07 3.12 3.65
CA LEU A 127 13.75 3.87 4.72
C LEU A 127 15.02 3.17 5.23
N ARG A 128 15.17 1.85 5.05
CA ARG A 128 16.38 1.13 5.46
C ARG A 128 17.60 1.58 4.66
N GLY A 129 17.43 1.89 3.38
CA GLY A 129 18.51 2.35 2.49
C GLY A 129 19.04 3.76 2.81
N TRP A 130 18.47 4.44 3.80
CA TRP A 130 18.83 5.81 4.19
C TRP A 130 19.71 5.87 5.45
N LYS A 131 20.02 4.72 6.06
CA LYS A 131 20.97 4.59 7.17
C LYS A 131 22.37 4.37 6.64
#